data_AF-A0A2E9VK63-F1
#
_entry.id   AF-A0A2E9VK63-F1
#
_cell.length_a   1.000
_cell.length_b   1.000
_cell.length_c   1.000
_cell.angle_alpha   90.00
_cell.angle_beta   90.00
_cell.angle_gamma   90.00
#
_symmetry.space_group_name_H-M   'P 1'
#
loop_
_entity.id
_entity.type
_entity.pdbx_description
1 polymer ?
#
loop_
_entity_poly.entity_id
_entity_poly.type
_entity_poly.pdbx_seq_one_letter_code
_entity_poly.pdbx_strand_id
1 'polypeptide(L)'
;MPKDDSLHLTKAEITQMFSEGIYADRFPPIMSLDEAADMLRVSKDTLRDWRSRGLLSGCCRKVGKHLRFTRDRLIKKVFNDGLHSQ
;
A
#
# COMPACT_ATOMS: atom_id res chain seq x y z
N MET A 1 11.04 23.92 -6.25
CA MET A 1 11.03 22.47 -5.97
C MET A 1 9.90 22.23 -4.99
N PRO A 2 8.92 21.35 -5.25
CA PRO A 2 7.93 21.01 -4.24
C PRO A 2 8.69 20.51 -3.01
N LYS A 3 8.45 21.16 -1.87
CA LYS A 3 9.01 20.77 -0.58
C LYS A 3 8.33 19.46 -0.19
N ASP A 4 9.14 18.46 0.15
CA ASP A 4 8.79 17.18 0.79
C ASP A 4 7.29 17.03 1.11
N ASP A 5 6.50 16.52 0.15
CA ASP A 5 5.04 16.31 0.23
C ASP A 5 4.70 14.99 0.97
N SER A 6 5.58 14.55 1.86
CA SER A 6 5.40 13.34 2.65
C SER A 6 4.32 13.55 3.71
N LEU A 7 3.33 12.66 3.79
CA LEU A 7 2.29 12.74 4.81
C LEU A 7 2.77 12.30 6.20
N HIS A 8 4.00 11.76 6.32
CA HIS A 8 4.62 11.31 7.58
C HIS A 8 3.72 10.41 8.46
N LEU A 9 2.86 9.60 7.85
CA LEU A 9 1.92 8.73 8.55
C LEU A 9 2.65 7.76 9.50
N THR A 10 2.33 7.84 10.77
CA THR A 10 2.89 6.97 11.81
C THR A 10 2.20 5.60 11.82
N LYS A 11 2.84 4.61 12.45
CA LYS A 11 2.22 3.28 12.62
C LYS A 11 0.94 3.37 13.46
N ALA A 12 0.93 4.22 14.49
CA ALA A 12 -0.21 4.37 15.38
C ALA A 12 -1.43 4.93 14.64
N GLU A 13 -1.22 5.98 13.83
CA GLU A 13 -2.30 6.57 13.02
C GLU A 13 -2.87 5.57 12.02
N ILE A 14 -2.02 4.87 11.27
CA ILE A 14 -2.47 3.84 10.34
C ILE A 14 -3.24 2.75 11.10
N THR A 15 -2.73 2.28 12.24
CA THR A 15 -3.42 1.25 13.04
C THR A 15 -4.81 1.73 13.46
N GLN A 16 -4.93 2.98 13.92
CA GLN A 16 -6.19 3.57 14.36
C GLN A 16 -7.20 3.72 13.20
N MET A 17 -6.75 4.06 11.99
CA MET A 17 -7.61 4.16 10.81
C MET A 17 -8.28 2.82 10.43
N PHE A 18 -7.69 1.70 10.83
CA PHE A 18 -8.16 0.36 10.48
C PHE A 18 -8.35 -0.55 11.71
N SER A 19 -8.50 0.02 12.91
CA SER A 19 -8.65 -0.78 14.13
C SER A 19 -10.07 -1.31 14.32
N GLU A 20 -11.09 -0.61 13.81
CA GLU A 20 -12.49 -0.93 14.07
C GLU A 20 -13.39 -0.66 12.85
N GLY A 21 -14.53 -1.36 12.82
CA GLY A 21 -15.59 -1.16 11.84
C GLY A 21 -15.29 -1.71 10.43
N ILE A 22 -16.06 -1.25 9.46
CA ILE A 22 -16.09 -1.78 8.08
C ILE A 22 -14.73 -1.78 7.37
N TYR A 23 -13.81 -0.90 7.78
CA TYR A 23 -12.49 -0.79 7.18
C TYR A 23 -11.51 -1.85 7.68
N ALA A 24 -11.66 -2.32 8.92
CA ALA A 24 -10.84 -3.39 9.47
C ALA A 24 -11.10 -4.72 8.73
N ASP A 25 -12.36 -5.02 8.45
CA ASP A 25 -12.77 -6.23 7.75
C ASP A 25 -12.43 -6.16 6.25
N ARG A 26 -12.65 -4.99 5.62
CA ARG A 26 -12.42 -4.80 4.18
C ARG A 26 -10.94 -4.72 3.81
N PHE A 27 -10.10 -4.22 4.72
CA PHE A 27 -8.67 -4.01 4.48
C PHE A 27 -7.84 -4.71 5.57
N PRO A 28 -7.72 -6.05 5.52
CA PRO A 28 -6.95 -6.81 6.50
C PRO A 28 -5.45 -6.46 6.45
N PRO A 29 -4.65 -6.80 7.49
CA PRO A 29 -3.22 -6.49 7.52
C PRO A 29 -2.42 -7.01 6.32
N ILE A 30 -2.82 -8.16 5.77
CA ILE A 30 -2.30 -8.73 4.53
C ILE A 30 -3.40 -8.70 3.48
N MET A 31 -3.18 -7.91 2.44
CA MET A 31 -4.16 -7.70 1.38
C MET A 31 -3.78 -8.44 0.09
N SER A 32 -4.80 -8.82 -0.66
CA SER A 32 -4.75 -9.21 -2.06
C SER A 32 -4.53 -8.00 -2.98
N LEU A 33 -4.36 -8.26 -4.27
CA LEU A 33 -4.25 -7.20 -5.28
C LEU A 33 -5.54 -6.39 -5.41
N ASP A 34 -6.70 -7.04 -5.34
CA ASP A 34 -8.00 -6.36 -5.43
C ASP A 34 -8.22 -5.43 -4.24
N GLU A 35 -7.98 -5.91 -3.02
CA GLU A 35 -8.11 -5.11 -1.79
C GLU A 35 -7.13 -3.94 -1.77
N ALA A 36 -5.88 -4.15 -2.19
CA ALA A 36 -4.89 -3.07 -2.27
C ALA A 36 -5.27 -2.01 -3.31
N ALA A 37 -5.81 -2.43 -4.47
CA ALA A 37 -6.25 -1.51 -5.53
C ALA A 37 -7.45 -0.67 -5.07
N ASP A 38 -8.43 -1.32 -4.42
CA ASP A 38 -9.61 -0.65 -3.87
C ASP A 38 -9.23 0.32 -2.74
N MET A 39 -8.34 -0.09 -1.82
CA MET A 39 -7.87 0.77 -0.72
C MET A 39 -7.20 2.05 -1.25
N LEU A 40 -6.33 1.92 -2.26
CA LEU A 40 -5.62 3.06 -2.86
C LEU A 40 -6.44 3.81 -3.91
N ARG A 41 -7.66 3.32 -4.24
CA ARG A 41 -8.52 3.86 -5.29
C ARG A 41 -7.82 3.96 -6.66
N VAL A 42 -7.02 2.94 -7.00
CA VAL A 42 -6.34 2.82 -8.30
C VAL A 42 -6.75 1.53 -9.00
N SER A 43 -6.46 1.43 -10.31
CA SER A 43 -6.68 0.18 -11.02
C SER A 43 -5.70 -0.91 -10.59
N LYS A 44 -6.08 -2.18 -10.74
CA LYS A 44 -5.17 -3.32 -10.56
C LYS A 44 -3.95 -3.24 -11.47
N ASP A 45 -4.14 -2.73 -12.68
CA ASP A 45 -3.08 -2.64 -13.68
C ASP A 45 -2.06 -1.59 -13.28
N THR A 46 -2.49 -0.49 -12.66
CA THR A 46 -1.61 0.50 -12.03
C THR A 46 -0.73 -0.14 -10.96
N LEU A 47 -1.29 -0.96 -10.06
CA LEU A 47 -0.49 -1.68 -9.05
C LEU A 47 0.47 -2.71 -9.67
N ARG A 48 0.05 -3.37 -10.75
CA ARG A 48 0.92 -4.31 -11.48
C ARG A 48 2.07 -3.58 -12.16
N ASP A 49 1.82 -2.43 -12.78
CA ASP A 49 2.84 -1.56 -13.39
C ASP A 49 3.87 -1.12 -12.34
N TRP A 50 3.40 -0.57 -11.22
CA TRP A 50 4.28 -0.15 -10.13
C TRP A 50 5.13 -1.29 -9.61
N ARG A 51 4.55 -2.49 -9.47
CA ARG A 51 5.32 -3.69 -9.11
C ARG A 51 6.35 -4.06 -10.18
N SER A 52 6.00 -4.10 -11.47
CA SER A 52 6.95 -4.45 -12.53
C SER A 52 8.11 -3.47 -12.61
N ARG A 53 7.88 -2.21 -12.21
CA ARG A 53 8.89 -1.16 -12.12
C ARG A 53 9.68 -1.15 -10.80
N GLY A 54 9.43 -2.11 -9.90
CA GLY A 54 10.11 -2.22 -8.61
C GLY A 54 9.69 -1.21 -7.54
N LEU A 55 8.70 -0.35 -7.81
CA LEU A 55 8.27 0.74 -6.93
C LEU A 55 7.64 0.25 -5.62
N LEU A 56 7.10 -0.98 -5.64
CA LEU A 56 6.43 -1.62 -4.50
C LEU A 56 7.35 -2.60 -3.74
N SER A 57 8.66 -2.43 -3.88
CA SER A 57 9.64 -3.20 -3.10
C SER A 57 9.41 -3.00 -1.60
N GLY A 58 9.53 -4.09 -0.83
CA GLY A 58 9.38 -4.07 0.64
C GLY A 58 7.94 -4.05 1.17
N CYS A 59 6.94 -3.68 0.36
CA CYS A 59 5.52 -3.67 0.76
C CYS A 59 4.67 -4.78 0.13
N CYS A 60 5.19 -5.51 -0.85
CA CYS A 60 4.50 -6.64 -1.47
C CYS A 60 5.41 -7.85 -1.73
N ARG A 61 4.81 -9.03 -1.83
CA ARG A 61 5.51 -10.28 -2.19
C ARG A 61 4.61 -11.21 -3.00
N LYS A 62 5.21 -11.91 -3.96
CA LYS A 62 4.53 -12.98 -4.71
C LYS A 62 4.52 -14.26 -3.86
N VAL A 63 3.34 -14.84 -3.67
CA VAL A 63 3.10 -16.10 -2.97
C VAL A 63 2.37 -17.02 -3.95
N GLY A 64 3.10 -17.99 -4.52
CA GLY A 64 2.61 -18.79 -5.65
C GLY A 64 2.28 -17.91 -6.85
N LYS A 65 1.01 -17.95 -7.30
CA LYS A 65 0.50 -17.10 -8.40
C LYS A 65 -0.04 -15.75 -7.91
N HIS A 66 -0.18 -15.55 -6.61
CA HIS A 66 -0.84 -14.38 -6.04
C HIS A 66 0.15 -13.32 -5.57
N LEU A 67 -0.26 -12.07 -5.67
CA LEU A 67 0.44 -10.96 -5.04
C LEU A 67 -0.22 -10.65 -3.69
N ARG A 68 0.60 -10.46 -2.66
CA ARG A 68 0.17 -10.10 -1.31
C ARG A 68 0.89 -8.83 -0.86
N PHE A 69 0.16 -7.96 -0.20
CA PHE A 69 0.61 -6.66 0.25
C PHE A 69 0.49 -6.56 1.76
N THR A 70 1.48 -5.97 2.42
CA THR A 70 1.31 -5.55 3.81
C THR A 70 0.67 -4.16 3.79
N ARG A 71 -0.53 -4.03 4.35
CA ARG A 71 -1.33 -2.77 4.34
C ARG A 71 -0.51 -1.57 4.79
N ASP A 72 0.02 -1.64 6.00
CA ASP A 72 0.73 -0.51 6.61
C ASP A 72 2.00 -0.12 5.84
N ARG A 73 2.72 -1.10 5.29
CA ARG A 73 3.93 -0.83 4.49
C ARG A 73 3.56 -0.21 3.15
N LEU A 74 2.46 -0.64 2.55
CA LEU A 74 1.99 -0.08 1.28
C LEU A 74 1.57 1.38 1.46
N ILE A 75 0.82 1.69 2.53
CA ILE A 75 0.41 3.06 2.87
C ILE A 75 1.64 3.94 3.07
N LYS A 76 2.59 3.52 3.91
CA LYS A 76 3.83 4.28 4.12
C LYS A 76 4.62 4.46 2.84
N LYS A 77 4.73 3.41 2.02
CA LYS A 77 5.48 3.48 0.76
C LYS A 77 4.86 4.50 -0.20
N VAL A 78 3.54 4.54 -0.31
CA VAL A 78 2.84 5.43 -1.25
C VAL A 78 2.81 6.87 -0.74
N PHE A 79 2.48 7.08 0.54
CA PHE A 79 2.18 8.40 1.09
C PHE A 79 3.34 9.07 1.84
N ASN A 80 4.32 8.29 2.31
CA ASN A 80 5.48 8.86 3.02
C ASN A 80 6.72 8.84 2.15
N ASP A 81 7.04 7.68 1.57
CA ASP A 81 8.32 7.48 0.88
C ASP A 81 8.26 7.81 -0.62
N GLY A 82 7.05 7.91 -1.17
CA GLY A 82 6.81 8.06 -2.60
C GLY A 82 7.14 6.82 -3.45
N LEU A 83 6.65 6.86 -4.69
CA LEU A 83 6.86 5.84 -5.71
C LEU A 83 8.07 6.17 -6.59
N HIS A 84 9.26 6.12 -5.99
CA HIS A 84 10.52 6.34 -6.70
C HIS A 84 11.12 5.00 -7.16
N SER A 85 11.56 4.93 -8.41
CA SER A 85 12.42 3.85 -8.90
C SER A 85 13.80 4.02 -8.28
N GLN A 86 14.28 3.01 -7.56
CA GLN A 86 15.68 2.95 -7.14
C GLN A 86 16.60 2.75 -8.34
#